data_AF-A0A8S3DKN1-F1
#
_entry.id   AF-A0A8S3DKN1-F1
#
_cell.length_a   1.000
_cell.length_b   1.000
_cell.length_c   1.000
_cell.angle_alpha   90.00
_cell.angle_beta   90.00
_cell.angle_gamma   90.00
#
_symmetry.space_group_name_H-M   'P 1'
#
loop_
_entity.id
_entity.type
_entity.pdbx_description
1 polymer ?
#
loop_
_entity_poly.entity_id
_entity_poly.type
_entity_poly.pdbx_seq_one_letter_code
_entity_poly.pdbx_strand_id
1 'polypeptide(L)'
;MQNLYDYLRQGGALVCGATPWGWLQLNSGKILSDLPFFHFCDFIGIKLTENYSNCSNPMPFRLELIQFKNIHHATQKLVADPTDIESLCIVGGACKDLNVDVSGLPIEILKNIAMKAENEVIPSNNCPIQDKCCRQKSSGLCGILCVLTSTKAPGIANFPGDFSHSPVIETNVIFHIESNANEWYCTGYYAVAGIPIQIDVLECMGAMGWSVRVGCHSDHLENCEELRRWSCISINKPLVGNSIQMSSAFGGLIFLQSPNDESNSITVRLHHVVLTLTYDFMDPNRVTNWQYRRHHAQGLWADIAGQHIVLNLPSKSLLHLDSTQLDEVLLFWDSVVLAHHELRGTKPKHRERIVCDEQPSAGYMHSGYPIVTHMDVTDPQSDEFLFNIHVLKKKGWWGVFHEIGHNMQRDWW
;
A
#
# COMPACT_ATOMS: atom_id res chain seq x y z
N MET A 1 -21.09 24.57 -18.31
CA MET A 1 -21.58 23.39 -17.57
C MET A 1 -22.46 23.73 -16.37
N GLN A 2 -22.13 24.72 -15.51
CA GLN A 2 -22.98 25.15 -14.37
C GLN A 2 -24.47 25.28 -14.73
N ASN A 3 -24.75 25.98 -15.84
CA ASN A 3 -26.10 26.27 -16.32
C ASN A 3 -26.90 25.02 -16.76
N LEU A 4 -26.21 23.95 -17.18
CA LEU A 4 -26.85 22.69 -17.60
C LEU A 4 -27.28 21.87 -16.38
N TYR A 5 -26.44 21.83 -15.34
CA TYR A 5 -26.76 21.10 -14.11
C TYR A 5 -27.95 21.72 -13.39
N ASP A 6 -28.02 23.06 -13.34
CA ASP A 6 -29.13 23.76 -12.69
C ASP A 6 -30.44 23.58 -13.47
N TYR A 7 -30.40 23.61 -14.81
CA TYR A 7 -31.57 23.31 -15.66
C TYR A 7 -32.15 21.92 -15.40
N LEU A 8 -31.29 20.91 -15.29
CA LEU A 8 -31.70 19.53 -15.03
C LEU A 8 -32.25 19.35 -13.61
N ARG A 9 -31.63 19.97 -12.59
CA ARG A 9 -32.14 19.95 -11.21
C ARG A 9 -33.51 20.60 -11.09
N GLN A 10 -33.84 21.55 -11.96
CA GLN A 10 -35.14 22.21 -12.03
C GLN A 10 -36.19 21.42 -12.85
N GLY A 11 -35.89 20.17 -13.23
CA GLY A 11 -36.81 19.31 -13.98
C GLY A 11 -36.66 19.38 -15.49
N GLY A 12 -35.61 20.03 -16.00
CA GLY A 12 -35.24 19.98 -17.40
C GLY A 12 -34.83 18.56 -17.84
N ALA A 13 -34.96 18.27 -19.14
CA ALA A 13 -34.54 17.01 -19.73
C ALA A 13 -33.33 17.22 -20.67
N LEU A 14 -32.37 16.29 -20.63
CA LEU A 14 -31.27 16.20 -21.57
C LEU A 14 -31.32 14.85 -22.29
N VAL A 15 -31.27 14.88 -23.61
CA VAL A 15 -31.16 13.68 -24.44
C VAL A 15 -29.80 13.71 -25.10
N CYS A 16 -28.96 12.74 -24.74
CA CYS A 16 -27.66 12.52 -25.36
C CYS A 16 -27.72 11.25 -26.21
N GLY A 17 -27.44 11.38 -27.51
CA GLY A 17 -27.26 10.25 -28.41
C GLY A 17 -25.80 10.16 -28.83
N ALA A 18 -25.10 9.11 -28.43
CA ALA A 18 -23.91 8.68 -29.15
C ALA A 18 -23.76 7.17 -29.05
N THR A 19 -22.95 6.65 -29.97
CA THR A 19 -22.44 5.29 -29.99
C THR A 19 -21.00 5.34 -29.47
N PRO A 20 -20.73 5.09 -28.18
CA PRO A 20 -19.42 5.36 -27.58
C PRO A 20 -18.26 4.68 -28.33
N TRP A 21 -18.44 3.43 -28.74
CA TRP A 21 -17.47 2.70 -29.57
C TRP A 21 -17.25 3.36 -30.94
N GLY A 22 -18.32 3.80 -31.60
CA GLY A 22 -18.27 4.38 -32.94
C GLY A 22 -17.62 5.76 -32.89
N TRP A 23 -17.84 6.49 -31.79
CA TRP A 23 -17.16 7.75 -31.53
C TRP A 23 -15.65 7.56 -31.40
N LEU A 24 -15.18 6.57 -30.65
CA LEU A 24 -13.75 6.26 -30.54
C LEU A 24 -13.12 5.88 -31.88
N GLN A 25 -13.81 5.04 -32.68
CA GLN A 25 -13.34 4.64 -34.02
C GLN A 25 -13.12 5.84 -34.95
N LEU A 26 -13.96 6.87 -34.83
CA LEU A 26 -13.91 8.06 -35.67
C LEU A 26 -12.99 9.16 -35.11
N ASN A 27 -12.49 9.01 -33.87
CA ASN A 27 -11.69 10.01 -33.18
C ASN A 27 -10.38 9.38 -32.68
N SER A 28 -9.46 9.12 -33.61
CA SER A 28 -8.16 8.51 -33.30
C SER A 28 -7.37 9.32 -32.26
N GLY A 29 -6.83 8.63 -31.25
CA GLY A 29 -6.09 9.24 -30.14
C GLY A 29 -6.96 9.81 -29.01
N LYS A 30 -8.29 9.67 -29.10
CA LYS A 30 -9.23 10.03 -28.02
C LYS A 30 -9.60 8.82 -27.18
N ILE A 31 -9.94 9.06 -25.92
CA ILE A 31 -10.44 8.08 -24.96
C ILE A 31 -11.91 8.37 -24.61
N LEU A 32 -12.64 7.43 -23.97
CA LEU A 32 -14.06 7.65 -23.66
C LEU A 32 -14.33 8.92 -22.86
N SER A 33 -13.39 9.34 -22.01
CA SER A 33 -13.54 10.57 -21.23
C SER A 33 -13.53 11.85 -22.05
N ASP A 34 -13.02 11.81 -23.29
CA ASP A 34 -13.07 12.92 -24.23
C ASP A 34 -14.45 13.09 -24.88
N LEU A 35 -15.37 12.15 -24.69
CA LEU A 35 -16.70 12.18 -25.29
C LEU A 35 -17.49 13.36 -24.70
N PRO A 36 -18.15 14.22 -25.50
CA PRO A 36 -18.62 15.54 -25.03
C PRO A 36 -19.55 15.55 -23.81
N PHE A 37 -20.32 14.48 -23.61
CA PHE A 37 -21.24 14.33 -22.48
C PHE A 37 -20.73 13.32 -21.43
N PHE A 38 -19.49 12.83 -21.56
CA PHE A 38 -18.91 11.88 -20.61
C PHE A 38 -18.89 12.46 -19.21
N HIS A 39 -18.32 13.65 -19.02
CA HIS A 39 -18.28 14.32 -17.72
C HIS A 39 -19.68 14.58 -17.14
N PHE A 40 -20.68 14.75 -18.00
CA PHE A 40 -22.06 14.87 -17.54
C PHE A 40 -22.61 13.53 -17.06
N CYS A 41 -22.51 12.47 -17.85
CA CYS A 41 -22.92 11.11 -17.46
C CYS A 41 -22.20 10.66 -16.19
N ASP A 42 -20.91 10.90 -16.11
CA ASP A 42 -20.06 10.65 -14.95
C ASP A 42 -20.56 11.40 -13.71
N PHE A 43 -20.89 12.69 -13.88
CA PHE A 43 -21.50 13.51 -12.84
C PHE A 43 -22.91 13.05 -12.42
N ILE A 44 -23.58 12.14 -13.11
CA ILE A 44 -24.88 11.61 -12.65
C ILE A 44 -24.82 10.10 -12.36
N GLY A 45 -23.61 9.54 -12.25
CA GLY A 45 -23.41 8.12 -11.96
C GLY A 45 -23.74 7.19 -13.11
N ILE A 46 -23.80 7.69 -14.35
CA ILE A 46 -23.92 6.90 -15.57
C ILE A 46 -22.53 6.70 -16.17
N LYS A 47 -22.08 5.45 -16.24
CA LYS A 47 -20.80 5.09 -16.84
C LYS A 47 -20.99 4.51 -18.24
N LEU A 48 -20.20 5.00 -19.18
CA LEU A 48 -20.06 4.44 -20.52
C LEU A 48 -18.87 3.49 -20.51
N THR A 49 -19.00 2.34 -21.17
CA THR A 49 -17.91 1.38 -21.34
C THR A 49 -17.63 1.17 -22.82
N GLU A 50 -16.45 0.63 -23.14
CA GLU A 50 -16.04 0.32 -24.52
C GLU A 50 -16.64 -1.01 -25.03
N ASN A 51 -17.41 -1.71 -24.19
CA ASN A 51 -17.89 -3.07 -24.45
C ASN A 51 -19.40 -3.14 -24.70
N TYR A 52 -19.83 -4.21 -25.38
CA TYR A 52 -21.25 -4.53 -25.59
C TYR A 52 -21.76 -5.55 -24.56
N SER A 53 -23.02 -5.42 -24.17
CA SER A 53 -23.81 -6.53 -23.63
C SER A 53 -24.67 -7.12 -24.75
N ASN A 54 -24.57 -8.42 -25.04
CA ASN A 54 -25.54 -9.09 -25.92
C ASN A 54 -26.59 -9.82 -25.06
N CYS A 55 -27.81 -9.99 -25.58
CA CYS A 55 -28.89 -10.65 -24.83
C CYS A 55 -28.65 -12.15 -24.59
N SER A 56 -27.75 -12.77 -25.36
CA SER A 56 -27.43 -14.19 -25.34
C SER A 56 -26.41 -14.57 -24.25
N ASN A 57 -25.68 -13.57 -23.77
CA ASN A 57 -24.65 -13.64 -22.76
C ASN A 57 -24.75 -12.31 -22.01
N PRO A 58 -25.79 -12.14 -21.17
CA PRO A 58 -25.94 -10.91 -20.40
C PRO A 58 -24.61 -10.70 -19.69
N MET A 59 -23.93 -9.59 -20.00
CA MET A 59 -22.84 -9.14 -19.13
C MET A 59 -23.45 -9.20 -17.73
N PRO A 60 -22.92 -10.03 -16.80
CA PRO A 60 -23.46 -10.06 -15.46
C PRO A 60 -23.48 -8.61 -15.02
N PHE A 61 -24.64 -8.11 -14.59
CA PHE A 61 -24.74 -6.78 -14.00
C PHE A 61 -23.60 -6.67 -13.02
N ARG A 62 -22.54 -5.95 -13.39
CA ARG A 62 -21.37 -5.89 -12.53
C ARG A 62 -21.85 -5.15 -11.30
N LEU A 63 -21.84 -5.83 -10.15
CA LEU A 63 -22.21 -5.26 -8.85
C LEU A 63 -21.46 -3.93 -8.60
N GLU A 64 -20.27 -3.79 -9.19
CA GLU A 64 -19.47 -2.57 -9.34
C GLU A 64 -20.30 -1.33 -9.79
N LEU A 65 -21.21 -1.46 -10.76
CA LEU A 65 -22.03 -0.35 -11.28
C LEU A 65 -23.06 0.18 -10.28
N ILE A 66 -23.58 -0.67 -9.39
CA ILE A 66 -24.50 -0.25 -8.31
C ILE A 66 -23.71 0.50 -7.23
N GLN A 67 -22.48 0.06 -6.96
CA GLN A 67 -21.57 0.75 -6.03
C GLN A 67 -21.26 2.17 -6.53
N PHE A 68 -21.00 2.36 -7.83
CA PHE A 68 -20.76 3.70 -8.41
C PHE A 68 -21.91 4.69 -8.20
N LYS A 69 -23.17 4.26 -8.30
CA LYS A 69 -24.33 5.14 -8.05
C LYS A 69 -24.38 5.60 -6.58
N ASN A 70 -24.11 4.70 -5.65
CA ASN A 70 -24.07 5.02 -4.21
C ASN A 70 -22.87 5.92 -3.89
N ILE A 71 -21.70 5.65 -4.48
CA ILE A 71 -20.50 6.50 -4.36
C ILE A 71 -20.80 7.90 -4.90
N HIS A 72 -21.47 8.01 -6.03
CA HIS A 72 -21.78 9.29 -6.63
C HIS A 72 -22.69 10.14 -5.73
N HIS A 73 -23.81 9.57 -5.26
CA HIS A 73 -24.72 10.27 -4.35
C HIS A 73 -24.05 10.64 -3.02
N ALA A 74 -23.27 9.72 -2.46
CA ALA A 74 -22.46 9.96 -1.27
C ALA A 74 -21.45 11.10 -1.51
N THR A 75 -20.80 11.13 -2.67
CA THR A 75 -19.84 12.20 -2.98
C THR A 75 -20.53 13.55 -3.12
N GLN A 76 -21.72 13.62 -3.74
CA GLN A 76 -22.50 14.86 -3.79
C GLN A 76 -22.91 15.33 -2.38
N LYS A 77 -23.30 14.42 -1.49
CA LYS A 77 -23.56 14.75 -0.09
C LYS A 77 -22.30 15.30 0.60
N LEU A 78 -21.13 14.70 0.38
CA LEU A 78 -19.86 15.18 0.93
C LEU A 78 -19.42 16.56 0.43
N VAL A 79 -19.87 16.97 -0.76
CA VAL A 79 -19.66 18.35 -1.24
C VAL A 79 -20.44 19.35 -0.38
N ALA A 80 -21.67 19.00 0.02
CA ALA A 80 -22.53 19.85 0.83
C ALA A 80 -22.12 19.81 2.32
N ASP A 81 -21.81 18.62 2.82
CA ASP A 81 -21.36 18.36 4.19
C ASP A 81 -20.17 17.37 4.18
N PRO A 82 -18.92 17.88 4.20
CA PRO A 82 -17.72 17.04 4.22
C PRO A 82 -17.60 16.13 5.44
N THR A 83 -18.44 16.32 6.46
CA THR A 83 -18.39 15.58 7.72
C THR A 83 -19.43 14.45 7.79
N ASP A 84 -20.24 14.27 6.74
CA ASP A 84 -21.26 13.22 6.66
C ASP A 84 -20.62 11.82 6.71
N ILE A 85 -20.80 11.15 7.85
CA ILE A 85 -20.12 9.90 8.18
C ILE A 85 -20.55 8.78 7.23
N GLU A 86 -21.86 8.67 6.96
CA GLU A 86 -22.41 7.64 6.08
C GLU A 86 -21.76 7.73 4.70
N SER A 87 -21.70 8.94 4.13
CA SER A 87 -21.09 9.15 2.83
C SER A 87 -19.58 8.94 2.83
N LEU A 88 -18.86 9.35 3.90
CA LEU A 88 -17.43 9.06 4.05
C LEU A 88 -17.16 7.56 4.07
N CYS A 89 -17.97 6.77 4.79
CA CYS A 89 -17.83 5.33 4.84
C CYS A 89 -18.13 4.68 3.49
N ILE A 90 -19.16 5.12 2.78
CA ILE A 90 -19.51 4.59 1.44
C ILE A 90 -18.37 4.87 0.45
N VAL A 91 -17.92 6.12 0.37
CA VAL A 91 -16.88 6.53 -0.59
C VAL A 91 -15.55 5.90 -0.21
N GLY A 92 -15.15 6.01 1.06
CA GLY A 92 -13.89 5.46 1.55
C GLY A 92 -13.80 3.93 1.43
N GLY A 93 -14.88 3.22 1.77
CA GLY A 93 -14.96 1.76 1.59
C GLY A 93 -14.80 1.37 0.13
N ALA A 94 -15.52 2.04 -0.76
CA ALA A 94 -15.36 1.80 -2.19
C ALA A 94 -13.95 2.08 -2.71
N CYS A 95 -13.30 3.15 -2.24
CA CYS A 95 -11.92 3.45 -2.61
C CYS A 95 -10.91 2.39 -2.13
N LYS A 96 -11.22 1.64 -1.06
CA LYS A 96 -10.39 0.53 -0.54
C LYS A 96 -10.66 -0.79 -1.25
N ASP A 97 -11.94 -1.14 -1.40
CA ASP A 97 -12.39 -2.46 -1.86
C ASP A 97 -12.18 -2.67 -3.36
N LEU A 98 -11.86 -1.60 -4.07
CA LEU A 98 -11.85 -1.62 -5.50
C LEU A 98 -10.46 -1.31 -6.06
N ASN A 99 -9.99 -2.24 -6.89
CA ASN A 99 -9.12 -1.95 -8.03
C ASN A 99 -9.86 -1.07 -9.07
N VAL A 100 -10.77 -0.21 -8.61
CA VAL A 100 -11.66 0.56 -9.47
C VAL A 100 -10.85 1.60 -10.17
N ASP A 101 -11.15 1.70 -11.44
CA ASP A 101 -10.78 2.84 -12.23
C ASP A 101 -11.29 4.14 -11.56
N VAL A 102 -10.38 4.78 -10.82
CA VAL A 102 -10.61 6.05 -10.12
C VAL A 102 -10.85 7.20 -11.09
N SER A 103 -10.75 6.98 -12.42
CA SER A 103 -11.07 7.98 -13.44
C SER A 103 -12.48 8.58 -13.32
N GLY A 104 -13.39 7.84 -12.67
CA GLY A 104 -14.76 8.28 -12.39
C GLY A 104 -15.00 8.96 -11.04
N LEU A 105 -13.99 9.03 -10.19
CA LEU A 105 -14.12 9.71 -8.91
C LEU A 105 -13.83 11.19 -9.13
N PRO A 106 -14.59 12.12 -8.49
CA PRO A 106 -14.28 13.53 -8.56
C PRO A 106 -13.08 13.83 -7.64
N ILE A 107 -11.88 13.48 -8.10
CA ILE A 107 -10.63 13.50 -7.32
C ILE A 107 -10.38 14.85 -6.65
N GLU A 108 -10.65 15.96 -7.32
CA GLU A 108 -10.49 17.30 -6.73
C GLU A 108 -11.45 17.56 -5.55
N ILE A 109 -12.69 17.06 -5.64
CA ILE A 109 -13.65 17.13 -4.52
C ILE A 109 -13.15 16.27 -3.36
N LEU A 110 -12.75 15.03 -3.65
CA LEU A 110 -12.24 14.11 -2.64
C LEU A 110 -10.97 14.63 -1.96
N LYS A 111 -10.09 15.27 -2.72
CA LYS A 111 -8.91 15.95 -2.20
C LYS A 111 -9.30 17.08 -1.26
N ASN A 112 -10.25 17.93 -1.64
CA ASN A 112 -10.75 18.99 -0.76
C ASN A 112 -11.36 18.46 0.54
N ILE A 113 -12.09 17.34 0.48
CA ILE A 113 -12.65 16.68 1.67
C ILE A 113 -11.51 16.16 2.56
N ALA A 114 -10.55 15.42 2.00
CA ALA A 114 -9.42 14.86 2.73
C ALA A 114 -8.53 15.95 3.38
N MET A 115 -8.35 17.10 2.73
CA MET A 115 -7.56 18.22 3.25
C MET A 115 -8.30 19.06 4.30
N LYS A 116 -9.63 18.96 4.38
CA LYS A 116 -10.44 19.61 5.43
C LYS A 116 -10.55 18.77 6.70
N ALA A 117 -9.90 17.61 6.75
CA ALA A 117 -9.89 16.76 7.94
C ALA A 117 -9.41 17.55 9.17
N GLU A 118 -10.23 17.54 10.21
CA GLU A 118 -9.91 18.19 11.49
C GLU A 118 -8.94 17.32 12.31
N ASN A 119 -8.28 17.92 13.30
CA ASN A 119 -7.33 17.17 14.15
C ASN A 119 -7.99 16.01 14.90
N GLU A 120 -9.30 16.08 15.19
CA GLU A 120 -10.05 15.00 15.86
C GLU A 120 -10.18 13.70 15.04
N VAL A 121 -9.98 13.77 13.72
CA VAL A 121 -10.07 12.61 12.82
C VAL A 121 -8.71 12.14 12.29
N ILE A 122 -7.62 12.73 12.77
CA ILE A 122 -6.24 12.37 12.45
C ILE A 122 -5.68 11.50 13.60
N PRO A 123 -5.60 10.17 13.44
CA PRO A 123 -5.15 9.27 14.49
C PRO A 123 -3.64 9.36 14.70
N SER A 124 -3.21 9.35 15.95
CA SER A 124 -1.80 9.25 16.35
C SER A 124 -1.68 8.56 17.70
N ASN A 125 -0.52 7.99 18.02
CA ASN A 125 -0.32 7.34 19.32
C ASN A 125 -0.44 8.32 20.50
N ASN A 126 -0.06 9.59 20.30
CA ASN A 126 -0.20 10.64 21.31
C ASN A 126 -1.64 11.15 21.47
N CYS A 127 -2.49 10.97 20.46
CA CYS A 127 -3.89 11.39 20.45
C CYS A 127 -4.73 10.33 19.74
N PRO A 128 -4.97 9.18 20.41
CA PRO A 128 -5.74 8.10 19.81
C PRO A 128 -7.23 8.45 19.68
N ILE A 129 -7.86 7.96 18.62
CA ILE A 129 -9.28 8.16 18.37
C ILE A 129 -10.06 6.99 18.96
N GLN A 130 -10.80 7.25 20.05
CA GLN A 130 -11.65 6.28 20.74
C GLN A 130 -13.15 6.51 20.51
N ASP A 131 -13.57 7.67 20.01
CA ASP A 131 -14.97 7.89 19.66
C ASP A 131 -15.33 7.14 18.37
N LYS A 132 -16.44 6.39 18.40
CA LYS A 132 -16.86 5.54 17.28
C LYS A 132 -17.12 6.33 16.00
N CYS A 133 -17.77 7.49 16.13
CA CYS A 133 -18.09 8.36 15.00
C CYS A 133 -16.79 8.93 14.38
N CYS A 134 -15.87 9.42 15.21
CA CYS A 134 -14.56 9.90 14.74
C CYS A 134 -13.75 8.78 14.09
N ARG A 135 -13.78 7.54 14.62
CA ARG A 135 -13.11 6.38 13.98
C ARG A 135 -13.68 6.07 12.61
N GLN A 136 -15.01 6.11 12.45
CA GLN A 136 -15.67 5.89 11.17
C GLN A 136 -15.31 6.97 10.15
N LYS A 137 -15.33 8.25 10.56
CA LYS A 137 -14.87 9.37 9.72
C LYS A 137 -13.42 9.19 9.28
N SER A 138 -12.53 8.92 10.23
CA SER A 138 -11.10 8.70 9.98
C SER A 138 -10.87 7.54 9.01
N SER A 139 -11.56 6.42 9.20
CA SER A 139 -11.47 5.24 8.33
C SER A 139 -11.97 5.51 6.91
N GLY A 140 -13.06 6.27 6.76
CA GLY A 140 -13.58 6.70 5.46
C GLY A 140 -12.60 7.63 4.73
N LEU A 141 -12.07 8.62 5.44
CA LEU A 141 -11.04 9.53 4.93
C LEU A 141 -9.76 8.76 4.53
N CYS A 142 -9.35 7.78 5.32
CA CYS A 142 -8.21 6.91 5.00
C CYS A 142 -8.40 6.20 3.65
N GLY A 143 -9.60 5.69 3.37
CA GLY A 143 -9.92 5.06 2.09
C GLY A 143 -9.84 6.03 0.91
N ILE A 144 -10.34 7.25 1.09
CA ILE A 144 -10.19 8.33 0.10
C ILE A 144 -8.70 8.61 -0.15
N LEU A 145 -7.90 8.76 0.90
CA LEU A 145 -6.46 9.03 0.80
C LEU A 145 -5.70 7.95 0.00
N CYS A 146 -6.11 6.68 0.07
CA CYS A 146 -5.49 5.58 -0.67
C CYS A 146 -5.60 5.70 -2.20
N VAL A 147 -6.58 6.45 -2.71
CA VAL A 147 -6.80 6.64 -4.16
C VAL A 147 -6.33 7.99 -4.68
N LEU A 148 -6.10 8.96 -3.80
CA LEU A 148 -5.65 10.30 -4.22
C LEU A 148 -4.23 10.27 -4.77
N THR A 149 -4.01 11.05 -5.82
CA THR A 149 -2.68 11.30 -6.37
C THR A 149 -2.16 12.64 -5.89
N SER A 150 -0.84 12.80 -5.87
CA SER A 150 -0.18 14.08 -5.59
C SER A 150 -0.66 14.73 -4.28
N THR A 151 -0.95 13.91 -3.26
CA THR A 151 -1.57 14.30 -2.00
C THR A 151 -0.90 13.55 -0.87
N LYS A 152 -0.48 14.27 0.17
CA LYS A 152 0.10 13.71 1.39
C LYS A 152 -0.98 13.64 2.47
N ALA A 153 -1.04 12.54 3.21
CA ALA A 153 -1.99 12.38 4.29
C ALA A 153 -1.73 13.39 5.43
N PRO A 154 -2.77 14.02 6.01
CA PRO A 154 -2.63 14.82 7.22
C PRO A 154 -2.04 13.99 8.38
N GLY A 155 -1.18 14.60 9.19
CA GLY A 155 -0.59 13.93 10.36
C GLY A 155 0.40 12.80 10.06
N ILE A 156 0.82 12.62 8.80
CA ILE A 156 1.76 11.57 8.38
C ILE A 156 3.09 11.57 9.15
N ALA A 157 3.51 12.73 9.67
CA ALA A 157 4.70 12.84 10.51
C ALA A 157 4.64 11.97 11.78
N ASN A 158 3.43 11.63 12.26
CA ASN A 158 3.24 10.72 13.38
C ASN A 158 3.55 9.27 12.98
N PHE A 159 2.96 8.79 11.88
CA PHE A 159 3.18 7.45 11.34
C PHE A 159 2.69 7.36 9.89
N PRO A 160 3.41 6.70 8.96
CA PRO A 160 4.70 6.00 9.14
C PRO A 160 5.92 6.94 9.21
N GLY A 161 5.71 8.25 9.23
CA GLY A 161 6.75 9.28 9.32
C GLY A 161 6.80 10.17 8.07
N ASP A 162 7.47 11.31 8.20
CA ASP A 162 7.68 12.24 7.10
C ASP A 162 9.13 12.73 7.02
N PHE A 163 9.54 13.14 5.82
CA PHE A 163 10.84 13.74 5.60
C PHE A 163 10.85 15.17 6.15
N SER A 164 11.87 15.48 6.97
CA SER A 164 12.07 16.84 7.50
C SER A 164 12.50 17.84 6.44
N HIS A 165 13.12 17.37 5.35
CA HIS A 165 13.59 18.15 4.21
C HIS A 165 13.31 17.37 2.92
N SER A 166 13.29 18.05 1.77
CA SER A 166 13.13 17.40 0.48
C SER A 166 14.25 16.34 0.27
N PRO A 167 13.91 15.06 0.11
CA PRO A 167 14.91 14.04 -0.15
C PRO A 167 15.46 14.13 -1.58
N VAL A 168 16.60 13.50 -1.81
CA VAL A 168 17.20 13.32 -3.13
C VAL A 168 16.36 12.31 -3.90
N ILE A 169 15.78 12.77 -5.01
CA ILE A 169 14.90 11.99 -5.86
C ILE A 169 15.72 11.37 -7.00
N GLU A 170 15.73 10.04 -7.06
CA GLU A 170 16.25 9.26 -8.16
C GLU A 170 15.20 9.15 -9.27
N THR A 171 15.62 9.42 -10.49
CA THR A 171 14.71 9.46 -11.66
C THR A 171 14.95 8.33 -12.64
N ASN A 172 15.97 7.51 -12.48
CA ASN A 172 16.24 6.42 -13.40
C ASN A 172 17.02 5.31 -12.70
N VAL A 173 16.30 4.44 -11.99
CA VAL A 173 16.90 3.28 -11.34
C VAL A 173 16.31 2.00 -11.92
N ILE A 174 17.19 1.11 -12.36
CA ILE A 174 16.80 -0.19 -12.90
C ILE A 174 16.95 -1.22 -11.79
N PHE A 175 15.92 -2.04 -11.64
CA PHE A 175 15.89 -3.11 -10.66
C PHE A 175 15.44 -4.41 -11.32
N HIS A 176 16.18 -5.48 -11.07
CA HIS A 176 15.92 -6.81 -11.59
C HIS A 176 15.65 -7.76 -10.43
N ILE A 177 14.64 -8.61 -10.58
CA ILE A 177 14.28 -9.66 -9.62
C ILE A 177 14.17 -10.98 -10.35
N GLU A 178 14.79 -12.00 -9.77
CA GLU A 178 14.45 -13.39 -9.98
C GLU A 178 13.63 -13.87 -8.79
N SER A 179 12.47 -14.47 -9.06
CA SER A 179 11.56 -15.01 -8.07
C SER A 179 11.35 -16.49 -8.29
N ASN A 180 11.30 -17.25 -7.21
CA ASN A 180 10.87 -18.65 -7.21
C ASN A 180 9.78 -18.92 -6.14
N ALA A 181 9.18 -17.85 -5.61
CA ALA A 181 8.23 -17.90 -4.52
C ALA A 181 7.25 -16.72 -4.59
N ASN A 182 6.01 -16.92 -4.16
CA ASN A 182 5.06 -15.83 -3.99
C ASN A 182 5.41 -14.99 -2.76
N GLU A 183 6.36 -14.07 -2.92
CA GLU A 183 6.85 -13.20 -1.86
C GLU A 183 6.99 -11.74 -2.31
N TRP A 184 7.33 -10.87 -1.36
CA TRP A 184 7.60 -9.45 -1.63
C TRP A 184 9.10 -9.22 -1.75
N TYR A 185 9.51 -8.63 -2.87
CA TYR A 185 10.89 -8.27 -3.16
C TYR A 185 11.09 -6.77 -3.02
N CYS A 186 11.88 -6.34 -2.03
CA CYS A 186 12.16 -4.92 -1.83
C CYS A 186 13.06 -4.38 -2.94
N THR A 187 12.67 -3.25 -3.53
CA THR A 187 13.43 -2.64 -4.62
C THR A 187 14.71 -1.93 -4.15
N GLY A 188 14.81 -1.61 -2.86
CA GLY A 188 15.86 -0.71 -2.35
C GLY A 188 15.51 0.75 -2.38
N TYR A 189 14.26 1.06 -2.69
CA TYR A 189 13.78 2.43 -2.87
C TYR A 189 12.47 2.66 -2.11
N TYR A 190 12.19 3.93 -1.87
CA TYR A 190 11.10 4.44 -1.06
C TYR A 190 10.28 5.44 -1.88
N ALA A 191 8.96 5.33 -1.83
CA ALA A 191 8.04 6.30 -2.41
C ALA A 191 7.79 7.42 -1.41
N VAL A 192 8.01 8.66 -1.81
CA VAL A 192 7.72 9.83 -0.96
C VAL A 192 6.22 10.06 -0.95
N ALA A 193 5.66 10.27 0.25
CA ALA A 193 4.24 10.52 0.42
C ALA A 193 3.76 11.71 -0.42
N GLY A 194 2.72 11.48 -1.23
CA GLY A 194 2.15 12.47 -2.12
C GLY A 194 2.99 12.84 -3.34
N ILE A 195 4.11 12.14 -3.62
CA ILE A 195 4.85 12.28 -4.88
C ILE A 195 4.52 11.05 -5.74
N PRO A 196 3.95 11.21 -6.95
CA PRO A 196 3.72 10.07 -7.83
C PRO A 196 5.03 9.42 -8.28
N ILE A 197 5.07 8.09 -8.26
CA ILE A 197 6.15 7.29 -8.84
C ILE A 197 5.70 6.74 -10.20
N GLN A 198 6.66 6.60 -11.11
CA GLN A 198 6.45 5.93 -12.39
C GLN A 198 7.28 4.65 -12.41
N ILE A 199 6.69 3.58 -12.95
CA ILE A 199 7.29 2.26 -13.02
C ILE A 199 7.11 1.74 -14.45
N ASP A 200 8.22 1.58 -15.16
CA ASP A 200 8.21 0.99 -16.49
C ASP A 200 8.67 -0.47 -16.39
N VAL A 201 7.88 -1.39 -16.93
CA VAL A 201 8.28 -2.80 -17.08
C VAL A 201 9.12 -2.92 -18.34
N LEU A 202 10.40 -3.27 -18.17
CA LEU A 202 11.35 -3.42 -19.28
C LEU A 202 11.30 -4.84 -19.84
N GLU A 203 11.29 -5.80 -18.93
CA GLU A 203 11.30 -7.23 -19.24
C GLU A 203 10.49 -7.96 -18.17
N CYS A 204 9.74 -8.99 -18.58
CA CYS A 204 8.98 -9.84 -17.67
C CYS A 204 8.95 -11.26 -18.24
N MET A 205 9.31 -12.26 -17.44
CA MET A 205 9.30 -13.68 -17.79
C MET A 205 8.51 -14.49 -16.77
N GLY A 206 7.88 -15.57 -17.21
CA GLY A 206 7.06 -16.44 -16.37
C GLY A 206 5.57 -16.04 -16.39
N ALA A 207 4.91 -16.20 -15.26
CA ALA A 207 3.50 -15.90 -15.09
C ALA A 207 3.23 -14.39 -15.11
N MET A 208 2.07 -14.03 -15.68
CA MET A 208 1.52 -12.68 -15.56
C MET A 208 0.98 -12.46 -14.13
N GLY A 209 0.84 -11.20 -13.71
CA GLY A 209 0.20 -10.86 -12.44
C GLY A 209 1.13 -10.29 -11.36
N TRP A 210 2.33 -9.85 -11.73
CA TRP A 210 3.15 -9.04 -10.83
C TRP A 210 2.37 -7.82 -10.32
N SER A 211 2.64 -7.43 -9.08
CA SER A 211 2.07 -6.22 -8.48
C SER A 211 3.13 -5.39 -7.78
N VAL A 212 2.87 -4.09 -7.67
CA VAL A 212 3.71 -3.16 -6.92
C VAL A 212 2.99 -2.80 -5.63
N ARG A 213 3.70 -2.97 -4.52
CA ARG A 213 3.27 -2.53 -3.20
C ARG A 213 4.10 -1.36 -2.74
N VAL A 214 3.45 -0.38 -2.11
CA VAL A 214 4.10 0.70 -1.36
C VAL A 214 3.65 0.61 0.10
N GLY A 215 4.62 0.47 1.01
CA GLY A 215 4.39 0.23 2.44
C GLY A 215 4.55 -1.25 2.82
N CYS A 216 5.26 -1.51 3.91
CA CYS A 216 5.50 -2.88 4.43
C CYS A 216 4.40 -3.39 5.38
N HIS A 217 3.49 -2.53 5.81
CA HIS A 217 2.42 -2.86 6.76
C HIS A 217 1.28 -3.62 6.07
N SER A 218 0.61 -4.49 6.81
CA SER A 218 -0.55 -5.28 6.35
C SER A 218 -1.86 -4.91 7.03
N ASP A 219 -1.79 -4.21 8.16
CA ASP A 219 -2.90 -4.17 9.09
C ASP A 219 -3.93 -3.10 8.74
N HIS A 220 -5.18 -3.57 8.75
CA HIS A 220 -6.41 -2.85 8.52
C HIS A 220 -7.12 -2.64 9.87
N LEU A 221 -7.21 -1.39 10.33
CA LEU A 221 -7.64 -1.05 11.69
C LEU A 221 -9.09 -0.58 11.80
N GLU A 222 -9.90 -0.68 10.74
CA GLU A 222 -11.26 -0.15 10.69
C GLU A 222 -12.19 -0.72 11.77
N ASN A 223 -11.90 -1.96 12.20
CA ASN A 223 -12.67 -2.67 13.21
C ASN A 223 -12.08 -2.56 14.62
N CYS A 224 -10.98 -1.83 14.81
CA CYS A 224 -10.40 -1.61 16.13
C CYS A 224 -11.24 -0.62 16.95
N GLU A 225 -11.27 -0.82 18.27
CA GLU A 225 -11.98 0.07 19.20
C GLU A 225 -11.25 1.41 19.43
N GLU A 226 -10.03 1.53 18.95
CA GLU A 226 -9.18 2.71 19.03
C GLU A 226 -8.33 2.81 17.75
N LEU A 227 -8.04 4.03 17.28
CA LEU A 227 -7.09 4.29 16.20
C LEU A 227 -5.93 5.18 16.69
N ARG A 228 -4.71 4.64 16.66
CA ARG A 228 -3.42 5.30 16.96
C ARG A 228 -2.61 5.64 15.71
N ARG A 229 -3.06 5.18 14.54
CA ARG A 229 -2.57 5.58 13.22
C ARG A 229 -3.69 5.44 12.19
N TRP A 230 -3.43 5.92 10.97
CA TRP A 230 -4.37 5.75 9.85
C TRP A 230 -4.70 4.28 9.64
N SER A 231 -5.96 3.97 9.31
CA SER A 231 -6.48 2.59 9.34
C SER A 231 -5.81 1.66 8.32
N CYS A 232 -5.35 2.20 7.19
CA CYS A 232 -4.64 1.49 6.14
C CYS A 232 -3.60 2.44 5.51
N ILE A 233 -2.34 2.04 5.48
CA ILE A 233 -1.22 2.90 5.02
C ILE A 233 -0.39 2.28 3.89
N SER A 234 -0.78 1.10 3.42
CA SER A 234 -0.12 0.40 2.33
C SER A 234 -1.05 0.37 1.12
N ILE A 235 -0.47 0.43 -0.07
CA ILE A 235 -1.20 0.27 -1.33
C ILE A 235 -0.58 -0.85 -2.14
N ASN A 236 -1.40 -1.63 -2.84
CA ASN A 236 -0.95 -2.64 -3.78
C ASN A 236 -1.69 -2.46 -5.11
N LYS A 237 -0.96 -2.45 -6.23
CA LYS A 237 -1.54 -2.32 -7.57
C LYS A 237 -0.95 -3.34 -8.53
N PRO A 238 -1.75 -4.01 -9.36
CA PRO A 238 -1.21 -4.88 -10.40
C PRO A 238 -0.39 -4.08 -11.41
N LEU A 239 0.70 -4.66 -11.90
CA LEU A 239 1.44 -4.15 -13.05
C LEU A 239 0.68 -4.53 -14.33
N VAL A 240 -0.15 -3.61 -14.83
CA VAL A 240 -0.92 -3.78 -16.06
C VAL A 240 -0.27 -2.96 -17.17
N GLY A 241 0.18 -3.62 -18.24
CA GLY A 241 0.89 -2.99 -19.33
C GLY A 241 2.36 -2.72 -19.01
N ASN A 242 3.00 -1.86 -19.83
CA ASN A 242 4.44 -1.62 -19.77
C ASN A 242 4.84 -0.42 -18.91
N SER A 243 3.88 0.39 -18.46
CA SER A 243 4.15 1.54 -17.60
C SER A 243 2.94 1.83 -16.72
N ILE A 244 3.18 2.01 -15.43
CA ILE A 244 2.16 2.43 -14.47
C ILE A 244 2.63 3.67 -13.70
N GLN A 245 1.67 4.52 -13.34
CA GLN A 245 1.87 5.61 -12.41
C GLN A 245 1.03 5.36 -11.16
N MET A 246 1.64 5.51 -9.98
CA MET A 246 0.95 5.38 -8.71
C MET A 246 1.45 6.40 -7.69
N SER A 247 0.65 6.66 -6.67
CA SER A 247 1.00 7.56 -5.57
C SER A 247 0.47 6.94 -4.28
N SER A 248 1.21 7.14 -3.19
CA SER A 248 0.75 6.79 -1.84
C SER A 248 0.65 8.07 -1.03
N ALA A 249 -0.48 8.29 -0.38
CA ALA A 249 -0.64 9.40 0.55
C ALA A 249 0.26 9.26 1.80
N PHE A 250 0.76 8.05 2.07
CA PHE A 250 1.58 7.70 3.23
C PHE A 250 3.06 7.44 2.87
N GLY A 251 3.38 7.30 1.58
CA GLY A 251 4.69 6.84 1.14
C GLY A 251 5.00 5.42 1.61
N GLY A 252 6.26 5.00 1.51
CA GLY A 252 6.71 3.71 2.03
C GLY A 252 7.76 3.01 1.17
N LEU A 253 8.28 1.90 1.67
CA LEU A 253 9.12 0.97 0.90
C LEU A 253 8.38 0.49 -0.35
N ILE A 254 9.08 0.41 -1.49
CA ILE A 254 8.53 -0.09 -2.75
C ILE A 254 8.94 -1.55 -2.92
N PHE A 255 7.93 -2.41 -3.10
CA PHE A 255 8.09 -3.85 -3.33
C PHE A 255 7.50 -4.25 -4.68
N LEU A 256 8.13 -5.24 -5.32
CA LEU A 256 7.50 -6.04 -6.36
C LEU A 256 7.06 -7.36 -5.75
N GLN A 257 5.80 -7.72 -5.95
CA GLN A 257 5.23 -8.97 -5.47
C GLN A 257 5.07 -9.93 -6.64
N SER A 258 5.66 -11.11 -6.49
CA SER A 258 5.61 -12.17 -7.50
C SER A 258 4.21 -12.78 -7.60
N PRO A 259 3.77 -13.21 -8.79
CA PRO A 259 2.40 -13.72 -8.98
C PRO A 259 2.15 -15.10 -8.35
N ASN A 260 3.16 -15.95 -8.23
CA ASN A 260 3.02 -17.34 -7.79
C ASN A 260 4.35 -17.93 -7.29
N ASP A 261 4.32 -19.20 -6.88
CA ASP A 261 5.51 -19.95 -6.41
C ASP A 261 6.34 -20.58 -7.54
N GLU A 262 6.22 -20.06 -8.77
CA GLU A 262 7.00 -20.53 -9.93
C GLU A 262 8.21 -19.63 -10.20
N SER A 263 9.08 -20.08 -11.09
CA SER A 263 10.22 -19.28 -11.53
C SER A 263 9.75 -18.13 -12.44
N ASN A 264 9.91 -16.90 -11.95
CA ASN A 264 9.53 -15.67 -12.63
C ASN A 264 10.70 -14.70 -12.60
N SER A 265 10.76 -13.79 -13.56
CA SER A 265 11.68 -12.65 -13.46
C SER A 265 11.04 -11.38 -13.99
N ILE A 266 11.46 -10.25 -13.44
CA ILE A 266 11.00 -8.95 -13.89
C ILE A 266 12.13 -7.93 -13.76
N THR A 267 12.27 -7.11 -14.80
CA THR A 267 13.15 -5.95 -14.81
C THR A 267 12.28 -4.70 -14.93
N VAL A 268 12.36 -3.82 -13.95
CA VAL A 268 11.62 -2.55 -13.92
C VAL A 268 12.56 -1.36 -13.86
N ARG A 269 12.11 -0.23 -14.42
CA ARG A 269 12.69 1.09 -14.19
C ARG A 269 11.77 1.87 -13.26
N LEU A 270 12.31 2.36 -12.15
CA LEU A 270 11.60 3.25 -11.24
C LEU A 270 12.04 4.69 -11.45
N HIS A 271 11.08 5.60 -11.37
CA HIS A 271 11.30 7.05 -11.42
C HIS A 271 10.63 7.71 -10.22
N HIS A 272 11.22 8.82 -9.77
CA HIS A 272 10.76 9.62 -8.64
C HIS A 272 10.79 8.90 -7.29
N VAL A 273 11.86 8.14 -7.05
CA VAL A 273 12.02 7.32 -5.84
C VAL A 273 13.20 7.79 -5.00
N VAL A 274 13.25 7.41 -3.72
CA VAL A 274 14.34 7.78 -2.81
C VAL A 274 15.09 6.53 -2.39
N LEU A 275 16.42 6.58 -2.35
CA LEU A 275 17.25 5.47 -1.86
C LEU A 275 16.91 5.15 -0.40
N THR A 276 16.66 3.88 -0.09
CA THR A 276 16.40 3.43 1.29
C THR A 276 17.46 2.46 1.82
N LEU A 277 17.48 2.29 3.13
CA LEU A 277 18.34 1.32 3.81
C LEU A 277 17.86 -0.10 3.48
N THR A 278 18.76 -0.88 2.89
CA THR A 278 18.51 -2.29 2.61
C THR A 278 19.76 -3.10 2.81
N TYR A 279 19.59 -4.30 3.31
CA TYR A 279 20.63 -5.30 3.45
C TYR A 279 20.02 -6.65 3.10
N ASP A 280 20.67 -7.43 2.24
CA ASP A 280 20.25 -8.79 1.94
C ASP A 280 21.50 -9.67 2.02
N PHE A 281 21.50 -10.58 2.99
CA PHE A 281 22.59 -11.50 3.27
C PHE A 281 22.95 -12.37 2.05
N MET A 282 22.00 -12.60 1.14
CA MET A 282 22.17 -13.42 -0.05
C MET A 282 22.58 -12.62 -1.30
N ASP A 283 22.60 -11.28 -1.24
CA ASP A 283 23.00 -10.41 -2.36
C ASP A 283 24.34 -9.71 -2.03
N PRO A 284 25.47 -10.13 -2.65
CA PRO A 284 26.77 -9.52 -2.43
C PRO A 284 26.81 -8.01 -2.68
N ASN A 285 25.99 -7.49 -3.61
CA ASN A 285 25.91 -6.06 -3.86
C ASN A 285 25.21 -5.33 -2.70
N ARG A 286 24.22 -5.94 -2.05
CA ARG A 286 23.54 -5.34 -0.89
C ARG A 286 24.44 -5.35 0.35
N VAL A 287 25.19 -6.44 0.55
CA VAL A 287 26.19 -6.55 1.63
C VAL A 287 27.28 -5.49 1.47
N THR A 288 27.94 -5.45 0.31
CA THR A 288 29.07 -4.53 0.07
C THR A 288 28.67 -3.06 0.07
N ASN A 289 27.43 -2.73 -0.33
CA ASN A 289 26.93 -1.36 -0.32
C ASN A 289 26.31 -0.92 1.02
N TRP A 290 26.34 -1.75 2.07
CA TRP A 290 25.74 -1.39 3.36
C TRP A 290 26.26 -0.06 3.91
N GLN A 291 27.59 0.09 3.96
CA GLN A 291 28.23 1.32 4.44
C GLN A 291 27.78 2.55 3.65
N TYR A 292 27.74 2.44 2.31
CA TYR A 292 27.28 3.52 1.46
C TYR A 292 25.83 3.88 1.76
N ARG A 293 24.94 2.89 1.85
CA ARG A 293 23.51 3.11 2.15
C ARG A 293 23.31 3.74 3.53
N ARG A 294 24.08 3.36 4.55
CA ARG A 294 24.03 4.00 5.87
C ARG A 294 24.28 5.50 5.85
N HIS A 295 25.11 5.99 4.93
CA HIS A 295 25.44 7.43 4.84
C HIS A 295 24.57 8.21 3.85
N HIS A 296 23.96 7.53 2.87
CA HIS A 296 23.30 8.21 1.74
C HIS A 296 21.80 7.91 1.61
N ALA A 297 21.31 6.80 2.15
CA ALA A 297 19.90 6.47 2.07
C ALA A 297 19.07 7.41 2.97
N GLN A 298 17.98 7.92 2.43
CA GLN A 298 17.09 8.86 3.12
C GLN A 298 15.70 8.25 3.39
N GLY A 299 15.36 7.11 2.79
CA GLY A 299 14.10 6.43 3.03
C GLY A 299 13.88 6.13 4.53
N LEU A 300 12.64 6.30 4.98
CA LEU A 300 12.30 6.32 6.42
C LEU A 300 12.23 4.92 7.05
N TRP A 301 12.04 3.89 6.22
CA TRP A 301 11.92 2.49 6.61
C TRP A 301 12.94 1.63 5.86
N ALA A 302 13.42 0.59 6.51
CA ALA A 302 14.43 -0.32 5.98
C ALA A 302 13.88 -1.73 5.70
N ASP A 303 14.57 -2.45 4.83
CA ASP A 303 14.33 -3.87 4.53
C ASP A 303 15.62 -4.65 4.74
N ILE A 304 15.67 -5.46 5.80
CA ILE A 304 16.85 -6.21 6.22
C ILE A 304 16.54 -7.70 6.14
N ALA A 305 17.17 -8.39 5.20
CA ALA A 305 16.84 -9.75 4.82
C ALA A 305 17.99 -10.72 5.10
N GLY A 306 17.67 -11.83 5.77
CA GLY A 306 18.46 -13.04 5.80
C GLY A 306 18.08 -13.98 4.65
N GLN A 307 18.48 -15.24 4.76
CA GLN A 307 18.09 -16.27 3.80
C GLN A 307 16.61 -16.65 3.92
N HIS A 308 16.07 -16.66 5.14
CA HIS A 308 14.75 -17.20 5.48
C HIS A 308 13.85 -16.21 6.20
N ILE A 309 14.31 -14.98 6.45
CA ILE A 309 13.55 -13.95 7.14
C ILE A 309 13.81 -12.55 6.57
N VAL A 310 12.82 -11.66 6.66
CA VAL A 310 12.95 -10.23 6.38
C VAL A 310 12.39 -9.41 7.53
N LEU A 311 13.12 -8.39 7.95
CA LEU A 311 12.77 -7.49 9.04
C LEU A 311 12.54 -6.07 8.48
N ASN A 312 11.34 -5.52 8.72
CA ASN A 312 10.99 -4.15 8.36
C ASN A 312 10.78 -3.29 9.60
N LEU A 313 11.57 -2.22 9.70
CA LEU A 313 11.59 -1.27 10.80
C LEU A 313 12.11 0.10 10.33
N PRO A 314 11.97 1.17 11.14
CA PRO A 314 12.49 2.48 10.79
C PRO A 314 13.99 2.45 10.52
N SER A 315 14.41 3.12 9.44
CA SER A 315 15.81 3.26 9.02
C SER A 315 16.72 3.77 10.14
N LYS A 316 16.22 4.72 10.95
CA LYS A 316 16.97 5.33 12.07
C LYS A 316 17.45 4.30 13.10
N SER A 317 16.73 3.19 13.26
CA SER A 317 17.05 2.14 14.22
C SER A 317 18.31 1.35 13.84
N LEU A 318 18.77 1.43 12.59
CA LEU A 318 19.83 0.57 12.07
C LEU A 318 21.15 1.29 11.78
N LEU A 319 21.17 2.62 11.81
CA LEU A 319 22.33 3.42 11.40
C LEU A 319 23.61 3.11 12.19
N HIS A 320 23.45 2.66 13.43
CA HIS A 320 24.55 2.31 14.33
C HIS A 320 25.18 0.92 14.05
N LEU A 321 24.50 0.04 13.29
CA LEU A 321 24.95 -1.33 13.04
C LEU A 321 25.85 -1.41 11.80
N ASP A 322 26.96 -2.14 11.89
CA ASP A 322 27.77 -2.53 10.73
C ASP A 322 27.27 -3.84 10.09
N SER A 323 27.87 -4.22 8.95
CA SER A 323 27.46 -5.42 8.21
C SER A 323 27.72 -6.72 8.99
N THR A 324 28.79 -6.77 9.79
CA THR A 324 29.12 -7.97 10.58
C THR A 324 28.10 -8.20 11.69
N GLN A 325 27.63 -7.13 12.34
CA GLN A 325 26.56 -7.21 13.33
C GLN A 325 25.23 -7.62 12.69
N LEU A 326 24.92 -7.11 11.48
CA LEU A 326 23.74 -7.54 10.74
C LEU A 326 23.81 -9.03 10.36
N ASP A 327 24.95 -9.51 9.88
CA ASP A 327 25.15 -10.93 9.56
C ASP A 327 24.88 -11.82 10.79
N GLU A 328 25.41 -11.44 11.96
CA GLU A 328 25.24 -12.22 13.18
C GLU A 328 23.76 -12.32 13.61
N VAL A 329 23.02 -11.20 13.49
CA VAL A 329 21.58 -11.14 13.78
C VAL A 329 20.78 -11.94 12.77
N LEU A 330 21.05 -11.79 11.48
CA LEU A 330 20.31 -12.47 10.42
C LEU A 330 20.53 -13.98 10.47
N LEU A 331 21.77 -14.44 10.72
CA LEU A 331 22.06 -15.85 10.93
C LEU A 331 21.30 -16.43 12.13
N PHE A 332 21.16 -15.66 13.22
CA PHE A 332 20.34 -16.08 14.35
C PHE A 332 18.87 -16.27 13.93
N TRP A 333 18.27 -15.28 13.29
CA TRP A 333 16.86 -15.36 12.89
C TRP A 333 16.61 -16.43 11.82
N ASP A 334 17.52 -16.60 10.86
CA ASP A 334 17.45 -17.68 9.87
C ASP A 334 17.48 -19.05 10.57
N SER A 335 18.32 -19.22 11.60
CA SER A 335 18.37 -20.46 12.39
C SER A 335 17.06 -20.72 13.15
N VAL A 336 16.39 -19.67 13.63
CA VAL A 336 15.08 -19.78 14.28
C VAL A 336 14.02 -20.28 13.29
N VAL A 337 13.94 -19.69 12.10
CA VAL A 337 12.99 -20.12 11.06
C VAL A 337 13.28 -21.57 10.63
N LEU A 338 14.56 -21.93 10.46
CA LEU A 338 14.96 -23.30 10.14
C LEU A 338 14.58 -24.30 11.23
N ALA A 339 14.79 -23.98 12.50
CA ALA A 339 14.42 -24.85 13.62
C ALA A 339 12.90 -25.13 13.66
N HIS A 340 12.07 -24.13 13.35
CA HIS A 340 10.62 -24.31 13.23
C HIS A 340 10.26 -25.25 12.07
N HIS A 341 10.90 -25.08 10.91
CA HIS A 341 10.71 -25.96 9.77
C HIS A 341 11.20 -27.39 10.02
N GLU A 342 12.32 -27.56 10.73
CA GLU A 342 12.86 -28.85 11.16
C GLU A 342 11.86 -29.59 12.06
N LEU A 343 11.34 -28.91 13.10
CA LEU A 343 10.33 -29.46 13.99
C LEU A 343 9.05 -29.84 13.24
N ARG A 344 8.64 -29.01 12.27
CA ARG A 344 7.48 -29.28 11.40
C ARG A 344 7.72 -30.39 10.37
N GLY A 345 8.97 -30.76 10.10
CA GLY A 345 9.35 -31.68 9.02
C GLY A 345 9.15 -31.09 7.62
N THR A 346 9.45 -29.80 7.43
CA THR A 346 9.32 -29.09 6.15
C THR A 346 10.56 -28.26 5.83
N LYS A 347 10.58 -27.61 4.66
CA LYS A 347 11.60 -26.64 4.29
C LYS A 347 10.94 -25.27 4.06
N PRO A 348 11.66 -24.15 4.32
CA PRO A 348 11.19 -22.83 3.94
C PRO A 348 10.91 -22.76 2.44
N LYS A 349 9.76 -22.19 2.07
CA LYS A 349 9.36 -21.96 0.67
C LYS A 349 9.59 -20.51 0.23
N HIS A 350 9.33 -19.59 1.15
CA HIS A 350 9.57 -18.15 1.03
C HIS A 350 10.21 -17.68 2.33
N ARG A 351 10.70 -16.43 2.36
CA ARG A 351 11.15 -15.83 3.62
C ARG A 351 9.95 -15.57 4.53
N GLU A 352 10.08 -15.76 5.84
CA GLU A 352 9.18 -15.15 6.82
C GLU A 352 9.39 -13.63 6.80
N ARG A 353 8.37 -12.83 7.16
CA ARG A 353 8.50 -11.37 7.19
C ARG A 353 7.96 -10.84 8.49
N ILE A 354 8.72 -9.98 9.16
CA ILE A 354 8.30 -9.27 10.36
C ILE A 354 8.26 -7.77 10.06
N VAL A 355 7.18 -7.11 10.41
CA VAL A 355 7.04 -5.66 10.30
C VAL A 355 6.73 -5.06 11.68
N CYS A 356 7.43 -3.98 12.01
CA CYS A 356 7.11 -3.18 13.19
C CYS A 356 5.99 -2.18 12.83
N ASP A 357 5.02 -2.00 13.71
CA ASP A 357 3.87 -1.14 13.50
C ASP A 357 3.53 -0.36 14.79
N GLU A 358 3.05 0.87 14.66
CA GLU A 358 2.54 1.69 15.77
C GLU A 358 1.31 1.05 16.41
N GLN A 359 0.51 0.34 15.62
CA GLN A 359 -0.69 -0.33 16.10
C GLN A 359 -0.92 -1.64 15.35
N PRO A 360 -0.56 -2.78 15.94
CA PRO A 360 -1.06 -4.09 15.52
C PRO A 360 -2.58 -4.14 15.62
N SER A 361 -3.22 -4.82 14.67
CA SER A 361 -4.67 -4.99 14.57
C SER A 361 -5.24 -5.89 15.66
N ALA A 362 -4.42 -6.81 16.19
CA ALA A 362 -4.76 -7.71 17.27
C ALA A 362 -3.56 -7.92 18.21
N GLY A 363 -3.82 -7.90 19.51
CA GLY A 363 -2.82 -8.19 20.54
C GLY A 363 -1.63 -7.23 20.53
N TYR A 364 -0.52 -7.68 21.11
CA TYR A 364 0.77 -6.98 21.04
C TYR A 364 1.53 -7.36 19.75
N MET A 365 1.32 -8.58 19.27
CA MET A 365 1.86 -9.14 18.04
C MET A 365 0.81 -10.10 17.44
N HIS A 366 0.90 -10.37 16.15
CA HIS A 366 0.18 -11.48 15.53
C HIS A 366 0.92 -12.07 14.34
N SER A 367 0.63 -13.32 14.06
CA SER A 367 1.16 -14.07 12.93
C SER A 367 0.55 -13.65 11.60
N GLY A 368 1.17 -14.12 10.51
CA GLY A 368 0.76 -13.79 9.15
C GLY A 368 1.95 -13.60 8.23
N TYR A 369 1.69 -13.05 7.04
CA TYR A 369 2.71 -12.60 6.12
C TYR A 369 2.42 -11.13 5.75
N PRO A 370 2.92 -10.17 6.55
CA PRO A 370 3.95 -10.30 7.59
C PRO A 370 3.38 -10.69 8.97
N ILE A 371 4.28 -11.15 9.84
CA ILE A 371 4.13 -11.10 11.29
C ILE A 371 4.23 -9.63 11.71
N VAL A 372 3.30 -9.14 12.51
CA VAL A 372 3.27 -7.75 12.95
C VAL A 372 3.66 -7.66 14.41
N THR A 373 4.53 -6.70 14.73
CA THR A 373 4.99 -6.41 16.10
C THR A 373 4.99 -4.92 16.38
N HIS A 374 5.13 -4.53 17.64
CA HIS A 374 4.98 -3.14 18.06
C HIS A 374 6.28 -2.32 17.91
N MET A 375 6.19 -0.99 17.79
CA MET A 375 7.34 -0.09 17.56
C MET A 375 8.40 -0.04 18.68
N ASP A 376 8.09 -0.50 19.88
CA ASP A 376 9.04 -0.55 21.01
C ASP A 376 10.22 -1.50 20.74
N VAL A 377 10.04 -2.48 19.86
CA VAL A 377 11.10 -3.41 19.44
C VAL A 377 12.11 -2.82 18.46
N THR A 378 11.97 -1.52 18.15
CA THR A 378 12.82 -0.80 17.18
C THR A 378 13.85 0.10 17.85
N ASP A 379 13.83 0.28 19.16
CA ASP A 379 14.77 1.15 19.88
C ASP A 379 16.10 0.42 20.14
N PRO A 380 17.24 0.89 19.60
CA PRO A 380 18.56 0.30 19.85
C PRO A 380 18.97 0.17 21.33
N GLN A 381 18.35 0.95 22.21
CA GLN A 381 18.63 0.92 23.65
C GLN A 381 17.78 -0.12 24.41
N SER A 382 16.79 -0.72 23.76
CA SER A 382 15.90 -1.71 24.36
C SER A 382 16.56 -3.10 24.41
N ASP A 383 16.30 -3.83 25.50
CA ASP A 383 16.58 -5.27 25.58
C ASP A 383 15.76 -6.05 24.53
N GLU A 384 14.56 -5.55 24.21
CA GLU A 384 13.63 -6.09 23.21
C GLU A 384 13.90 -5.52 21.81
N PHE A 385 15.12 -5.08 21.49
CA PHE A 385 15.44 -4.63 20.13
C PHE A 385 15.68 -5.81 19.19
N LEU A 386 15.03 -5.84 18.02
CA LEU A 386 15.10 -6.97 17.05
C LEU A 386 16.52 -7.33 16.58
N PHE A 387 17.48 -6.43 16.79
CA PHE A 387 18.89 -6.61 16.41
C PHE A 387 19.84 -6.67 17.62
N ASN A 388 19.31 -6.84 18.85
CA ASN A 388 20.13 -7.03 20.04
C ASN A 388 20.61 -8.48 20.16
N ILE A 389 21.66 -8.82 19.41
CA ILE A 389 22.19 -10.20 19.29
C ILE A 389 22.60 -10.82 20.64
N HIS A 390 23.08 -10.00 21.58
CA HIS A 390 23.46 -10.46 22.91
C HIS A 390 22.25 -10.94 23.71
N VAL A 391 21.13 -10.21 23.66
CA VAL A 391 19.89 -10.61 24.32
C VAL A 391 19.27 -11.80 23.59
N LEU A 392 19.20 -11.75 22.25
CA LEU A 392 18.66 -12.82 21.41
C LEU A 392 19.30 -14.18 21.72
N LYS A 393 20.63 -14.26 21.75
CA LYS A 393 21.35 -15.50 22.04
C LYS A 393 21.19 -15.99 23.49
N LYS A 394 20.98 -15.07 24.44
CA LYS A 394 20.94 -15.40 25.87
C LYS A 394 19.54 -15.76 26.37
N LYS A 395 18.53 -14.99 25.95
CA LYS A 395 17.15 -15.10 26.45
C LYS A 395 16.19 -15.65 25.39
N GLY A 396 16.54 -15.58 24.11
CA GLY A 396 15.60 -15.78 23.01
C GLY A 396 14.55 -14.67 22.95
N TRP A 397 13.54 -14.86 22.11
CA TRP A 397 12.41 -13.93 21.98
C TRP A 397 11.11 -14.68 21.84
N TRP A 398 10.49 -15.00 22.98
CA TRP A 398 9.30 -15.84 23.01
C TRP A 398 8.17 -15.33 22.11
N GLY A 399 7.88 -14.02 22.14
CA GLY A 399 6.82 -13.42 21.31
C GLY A 399 7.03 -13.67 19.81
N VAL A 400 8.19 -13.34 19.25
CA VAL A 400 8.47 -13.58 17.83
C VAL A 400 8.44 -15.07 17.49
N PHE A 401 9.00 -15.93 18.35
CA PHE A 401 8.99 -17.37 18.13
C PHE A 401 7.56 -17.94 18.12
N HIS A 402 6.70 -17.44 19.01
CA HIS A 402 5.30 -17.81 19.08
C HIS A 402 4.56 -17.49 17.78
N GLU A 403 4.75 -16.29 17.21
CA GLU A 403 4.11 -15.90 15.95
C GLU A 403 4.62 -16.68 14.74
N ILE A 404 5.93 -16.98 14.67
CA ILE A 404 6.47 -17.90 13.66
C ILE A 404 5.86 -19.29 13.82
N GLY A 405 5.70 -19.76 15.06
CA GLY A 405 5.03 -21.02 15.39
C GLY A 405 3.59 -21.09 14.87
N HIS A 406 2.83 -20.00 14.97
CA HIS A 406 1.49 -19.92 14.37
C HIS A 406 1.49 -20.14 12.85
N ASN A 407 2.46 -19.55 12.12
CA ASN A 407 2.63 -19.79 10.67
C ASN A 407 2.95 -21.26 10.34
N MET A 408 3.38 -22.06 11.32
CA MET A 408 3.75 -23.47 11.15
C MET A 408 2.60 -24.45 11.44
N GLN A 409 1.52 -23.99 12.08
CA GLN A 409 0.39 -24.82 12.51
C GLN A 409 -0.29 -25.55 11.34
N ARG A 410 -0.97 -26.65 11.65
CA ARG A 410 -1.70 -27.46 10.67
C ARG A 410 -2.94 -28.02 11.35
N ASP A 411 -4.09 -28.07 10.69
CA ASP A 411 -5.37 -28.42 11.31
C ASP A 411 -5.41 -29.72 12.16
N TRP A 412 -4.55 -30.70 11.88
CA TRP A 412 -4.42 -31.97 12.60
C TRP A 412 -3.69 -31.91 13.97
N TRP A 413 -3.06 -30.78 14.36
CA TRP A 413 -2.45 -30.53 15.67
C TRP A 413 -2.28 -29.03 15.95
#